data_AF-A0A7J4P2F1-F1
#
_entry.id   AF-A0A7J4P2F1-F1
#
_cell.length_a   1.000
_cell.length_b   1.000
_cell.length_c   1.000
_cell.angle_alpha   90.00
_cell.angle_beta   90.00
_cell.angle_gamma   90.00
#
_symmetry.space_group_name_H-M   'P 1'
#
loop_
_entity.id
_entity.type
_entity.pdbx_description
1 polymer ?
#
loop_
_entity_poly.entity_id
_entity_poly.type
_entity_poly.pdbx_seq_one_letter_code
_entity_poly.pdbx_strand_id
1 'polypeptide(L)'
;GEPRRCTFIEGRQCSFEADQLSMDFCKVCIDAWRSSGGARVAQPVDRSREKLTQIDALFQRGELEPEDYVRLRRSLMGEAPAESAAAKPVRKGFHLLLVEKSMFSKKVRTFPAGWGLPPAITGKLVESLYSMCDSADRATDVKLEVGELRMACLARDGGKLALIVTEDDLSVYPDLITSVGVELEKSEEWEELLRVAASGQSG
;
A
#
# COMPACT_ATOMS: atom_id res chain seq x y z
N GLY A 1 -12.61 1.65 -15.44
CA GLY A 1 -13.64 1.77 -14.39
C GLY A 1 -13.21 2.85 -13.44
N GLU A 2 -14.12 3.69 -12.96
CA GLU A 2 -13.80 4.74 -12.00
C GLU A 2 -13.17 4.16 -10.73
N PRO A 3 -12.19 4.85 -10.12
CA PRO A 3 -11.60 4.39 -8.88
C PRO A 3 -12.62 4.43 -7.74
N ARG A 4 -12.97 3.26 -7.21
CA ARG A 4 -13.93 3.11 -6.11
C ARG A 4 -13.34 3.75 -4.85
N ARG A 5 -14.12 4.54 -4.13
CA ARG A 5 -13.67 5.22 -2.90
C ARG A 5 -13.98 4.37 -1.66
N CYS A 6 -13.10 4.42 -0.66
CA CYS A 6 -13.34 3.77 0.61
C CYS A 6 -14.42 4.52 1.40
N THR A 7 -15.46 3.81 1.84
CA THR A 7 -16.55 4.38 2.66
C THR A 7 -16.08 4.87 4.03
N PHE A 8 -14.97 4.33 4.55
CA PHE A 8 -14.50 4.59 5.91
C PHE A 8 -13.30 5.55 5.99
N ILE A 9 -12.59 5.78 4.88
CA ILE A 9 -11.39 6.62 4.82
C ILE A 9 -11.55 7.58 3.65
N GLU A 10 -11.79 8.85 3.96
CA GLU A 10 -11.97 9.89 2.96
C GLU A 10 -10.72 10.05 2.08
N GLY A 11 -10.94 10.20 0.77
CA GLY A 11 -9.87 10.36 -0.21
C GLY A 11 -9.12 9.08 -0.59
N ARG A 12 -9.40 7.94 0.05
CA ARG A 12 -8.75 6.66 -0.27
C ARG A 12 -9.53 5.87 -1.32
N GLN A 13 -8.81 5.18 -2.21
CA GLN A 13 -9.40 4.19 -3.10
C GLN A 13 -9.55 2.83 -2.39
N CYS A 14 -10.63 2.12 -2.69
CA CYS A 14 -10.91 0.78 -2.19
C CYS A 14 -10.89 -0.20 -3.36
N SER A 15 -10.03 -1.22 -3.28
CA SER A 15 -9.88 -2.21 -4.36
C SER A 15 -11.05 -3.20 -4.45
N PHE A 16 -11.98 -3.17 -3.50
CA PHE A 16 -13.10 -4.09 -3.38
C PHE A 16 -14.44 -3.35 -3.47
N GLU A 17 -15.49 -4.04 -3.95
CA GLU A 17 -16.85 -3.51 -3.90
C GLU A 17 -17.39 -3.55 -2.46
N ALA A 18 -18.18 -2.53 -2.08
CA ALA A 18 -18.63 -2.33 -0.70
C ALA A 18 -19.54 -3.47 -0.19
N ASP A 19 -20.16 -4.21 -1.10
CA ASP A 19 -21.01 -5.38 -0.85
C ASP A 19 -20.23 -6.70 -0.85
N GLN A 20 -18.98 -6.71 -1.30
CA GLN A 20 -18.12 -7.89 -1.35
C GLN A 20 -17.25 -8.08 -0.10
N LEU A 21 -17.24 -7.10 0.80
CA LEU A 21 -16.42 -7.12 2.00
C LEU A 21 -17.22 -7.25 3.29
N SER A 22 -16.78 -8.13 4.18
CA SER A 22 -17.27 -8.15 5.55
C SER A 22 -16.75 -6.94 6.33
N MET A 23 -17.49 -6.51 7.35
CA MET A 23 -17.05 -5.40 8.22
C MET A 23 -15.71 -5.66 8.90
N ASP A 24 -15.35 -6.93 9.14
CA ASP A 24 -14.07 -7.27 9.75
C ASP A 24 -12.89 -7.04 8.79
N PHE A 25 -13.10 -7.19 7.49
CA PHE A 25 -12.12 -6.79 6.47
C PHE A 25 -11.86 -5.28 6.49
N CYS A 26 -12.93 -4.49 6.56
CA CYS A 26 -12.84 -3.03 6.63
C CYS A 26 -12.08 -2.57 7.89
N LYS A 27 -12.33 -3.20 9.04
CA LYS A 27 -11.60 -2.90 10.30
C LYS A 27 -10.10 -3.11 10.17
N VAL A 28 -9.68 -4.24 9.59
CA VAL A 28 -8.25 -4.55 9.40
C VAL A 28 -7.58 -3.50 8.52
N CYS A 29 -8.22 -3.07 7.44
CA CYS A 29 -7.70 -2.03 6.55
C CYS A 29 -7.55 -0.67 7.26
N ILE A 30 -8.50 -0.31 8.13
CA ILE A 30 -8.50 0.94 8.90
C ILE A 30 -7.39 0.91 9.97
N ASP A 31 -7.28 -0.18 10.72
CA ASP A 31 -6.29 -0.33 11.80
C ASP A 31 -4.86 -0.33 11.25
N ALA A 32 -4.65 -1.00 10.11
CA ALA A 32 -3.37 -1.01 9.43
C ALA A 32 -2.99 0.40 8.91
N TRP A 33 -3.96 1.15 8.37
CA TRP A 33 -3.75 2.53 7.92
C TRP A 33 -3.35 3.46 9.08
N ARG A 34 -4.07 3.40 10.20
CA ARG A 34 -3.74 4.18 11.40
C ARG A 34 -2.35 3.84 11.96
N SER A 35 -1.96 2.57 11.89
CA SER A 35 -0.67 2.09 12.40
C SER A 35 0.51 2.45 11.49
N SER A 36 0.27 2.64 10.18
CA SER A 36 1.29 3.02 9.19
C SER A 36 1.69 4.50 9.21
N GLY A 37 1.21 5.29 10.17
CA GLY A 37 1.61 6.69 10.33
C GLY A 37 0.91 7.67 9.38
N GLY A 38 -0.23 7.30 8.79
CA GLY A 38 -1.08 8.16 7.94
C GLY A 38 -1.64 9.43 8.60
N ALA A 39 -1.13 9.82 9.77
CA ALA A 39 -1.42 11.06 10.45
C ALA A 39 -0.13 11.84 10.74
N ARG A 40 0.53 12.40 9.70
CA ARG A 40 1.35 13.62 9.81
C ARG A 40 1.30 14.47 8.54
N VAL A 41 0.83 15.70 8.72
CA VAL A 41 0.84 16.86 7.81
C VAL A 41 2.26 17.45 7.73
N ALA A 42 2.75 17.86 6.53
CA ALA A 42 3.40 19.15 6.22
C ALA A 42 4.24 19.16 4.90
N GLN A 43 4.03 20.21 4.09
CA GLN A 43 4.64 20.57 2.78
C GLN A 43 6.01 21.29 2.86
N PRO A 44 6.73 21.53 1.72
CA PRO A 44 7.97 22.32 1.65
C PRO A 44 7.71 23.83 1.77
N VAL A 45 8.50 24.50 2.60
CA VAL A 45 8.26 25.84 3.15
C VAL A 45 9.41 26.78 2.80
N ASP A 46 9.17 27.75 1.91
CA ASP A 46 9.60 29.13 2.18
C ASP A 46 8.92 30.15 1.24
N ARG A 47 9.05 30.02 -0.08
CA ARG A 47 8.44 30.99 -1.04
C ARG A 47 6.90 30.97 -1.10
N SER A 48 6.28 29.84 -0.79
CA SER A 48 4.82 29.72 -0.75
C SER A 48 4.24 30.34 0.52
N ARG A 49 4.97 30.38 1.65
CA ARG A 49 4.46 30.95 2.90
C ARG A 49 4.26 32.46 2.78
N GLU A 50 5.21 33.19 2.21
CA GLU A 50 5.09 34.66 2.06
C GLU A 50 3.90 35.06 1.17
N LYS A 51 3.67 34.32 0.08
CA LYS A 51 2.52 34.57 -0.81
C LYS A 51 1.20 34.13 -0.18
N LEU A 52 1.18 33.03 0.59
CA LEU A 52 0.01 32.61 1.36
C LEU A 52 -0.36 33.65 2.42
N THR A 53 0.63 34.20 3.12
CA THR A 53 0.41 35.28 4.10
C THR A 53 -0.15 36.55 3.45
N GLN A 54 0.25 36.89 2.23
CA GLN A 54 -0.36 38.01 1.50
C GLN A 54 -1.83 37.75 1.12
N ILE A 55 -2.16 36.55 0.65
CA ILE A 55 -3.54 36.19 0.32
C ILE A 55 -4.44 36.16 1.56
N ASP A 56 -3.94 35.60 2.67
CA ASP A 56 -4.65 35.58 3.95
C ASP A 56 -4.96 37.00 4.43
N ALA A 57 -4.01 37.94 4.28
CA ALA A 57 -4.21 39.33 4.64
C ALA A 57 -5.23 40.06 3.75
N LEU A 58 -5.28 39.75 2.45
CA LEU A 58 -6.27 40.34 1.52
C LEU A 58 -7.70 39.87 1.85
N PHE A 59 -7.86 38.59 2.18
CA PHE A 59 -9.15 38.05 2.61
C PHE A 59 -9.61 38.63 3.95
N GLN A 60 -8.71 38.75 4.93
CA GLN A 60 -9.04 39.35 6.24
C GLN A 60 -9.45 40.83 6.15
N ARG A 61 -8.97 41.57 5.15
CA ARG A 61 -9.39 42.95 4.89
C ARG A 61 -10.68 43.06 4.07
N GLY A 62 -11.28 41.93 3.67
CA GLY A 62 -12.49 41.88 2.85
C GLY A 62 -12.26 42.29 1.39
N GLU A 63 -11.00 42.33 0.94
CA GLU A 63 -10.62 42.73 -0.42
C GLU A 63 -10.61 41.54 -1.39
N LEU A 64 -10.86 40.33 -0.88
CA LEU A 64 -10.88 39.10 -1.65
C LEU A 64 -12.15 38.32 -1.33
N GLU A 65 -12.90 37.97 -2.37
CA GLU A 65 -14.11 37.17 -2.22
C GLU A 65 -13.74 35.73 -1.79
N PRO A 66 -14.61 35.04 -1.01
CA PRO A 66 -14.32 33.72 -0.46
C PRO A 66 -13.91 32.67 -1.51
N GLU A 67 -14.50 32.72 -2.70
CA GLU A 67 -14.25 31.76 -3.78
C GLU A 67 -12.87 31.96 -4.42
N ASP A 68 -12.46 33.22 -4.60
CA ASP A 68 -11.16 33.59 -5.17
C ASP A 68 -10.02 33.32 -4.19
N TYR A 69 -10.26 33.51 -2.89
CA TYR A 69 -9.36 33.14 -1.82
C TYR A 69 -9.00 31.64 -1.86
N VAL A 70 -10.01 30.78 -1.94
CA VAL A 70 -9.80 29.33 -2.02
C VAL A 70 -8.99 28.95 -3.26
N ARG A 71 -9.31 29.54 -4.42
CA ARG A 71 -8.63 29.26 -5.69
C ARG A 71 -7.15 29.66 -5.66
N LEU A 72 -6.85 30.87 -5.20
CA LEU A 72 -5.49 31.40 -5.17
C LEU A 72 -4.62 30.70 -4.11
N ARG A 73 -5.20 30.39 -2.93
CA ARG A 73 -4.50 29.64 -1.88
C ARG A 73 -4.09 28.25 -2.37
N ARG A 74 -4.98 27.55 -3.09
CA ARG A 74 -4.75 26.24 -3.70
C ARG A 74 -3.64 26.27 -4.76
N SER A 75 -3.62 27.31 -5.60
CA SER A 75 -2.58 27.54 -6.62
C SER A 75 -1.18 27.73 -6.02
N LEU A 76 -1.06 28.45 -4.90
CA LEU A 76 0.23 28.64 -4.21
C LEU A 76 0.70 27.43 -3.40
N MET A 77 -0.24 26.60 -2.95
CA MET A 77 0.04 25.32 -2.32
C MET A 77 0.43 24.22 -3.33
N GLY A 78 0.52 24.57 -4.62
CA GLY A 78 0.98 23.67 -5.67
C GLY A 78 0.00 22.55 -5.99
N GLU A 79 -1.27 22.67 -5.61
CA GLU A 79 -2.29 21.67 -5.92
C GLU A 79 -2.91 21.97 -7.29
N ALA A 80 -2.31 21.40 -8.33
CA ALA A 80 -2.95 21.26 -9.63
C ALA A 80 -4.10 20.21 -9.55
N PRO A 81 -5.17 20.35 -10.35
CA PRO A 81 -6.25 19.36 -10.40
C PRO A 81 -5.68 18.03 -10.88
N ALA A 82 -6.27 16.94 -10.38
CA ALA A 82 -5.86 15.55 -10.58
C ALA A 82 -5.33 15.26 -12.01
N GLU A 83 -4.02 15.03 -12.14
CA GLU A 83 -3.36 14.08 -13.05
C GLU A 83 -1.83 14.23 -12.96
N SER A 84 -1.12 13.09 -12.91
CA SER A 84 0.35 12.93 -13.01
C SER A 84 1.20 13.36 -11.79
N ALA A 85 1.37 12.43 -10.85
CA ALA A 85 2.48 12.46 -9.90
C ALA A 85 3.68 11.68 -10.49
N ALA A 86 4.55 12.37 -11.22
CA ALA A 86 5.91 11.88 -11.45
C ALA A 86 6.69 11.98 -10.12
N ALA A 87 6.68 10.87 -9.38
CA ALA A 87 7.44 10.69 -8.14
C ALA A 87 8.95 10.73 -8.42
N LYS A 88 9.72 11.21 -7.42
CA LYS A 88 11.18 11.06 -7.32
C LYS A 88 11.60 9.65 -7.78
N PRO A 89 12.70 9.49 -8.55
CA PRO A 89 13.19 8.17 -8.89
C PRO A 89 13.94 7.62 -7.66
N VAL A 90 13.20 7.09 -6.70
CA VAL A 90 13.71 6.07 -5.80
C VAL A 90 13.20 4.77 -6.42
N ARG A 91 14.08 3.98 -7.02
CA ARG A 91 13.70 2.61 -7.44
C ARG A 91 13.36 1.86 -6.15
N LYS A 92 12.07 1.79 -5.82
CA LYS A 92 11.56 1.10 -4.63
C LYS A 92 11.30 -0.35 -5.03
N GLY A 93 12.34 -1.19 -4.97
CA GLY A 93 12.21 -2.61 -5.27
C GLY A 93 11.17 -3.32 -4.39
N PHE A 94 10.70 -4.47 -4.83
CA PHE A 94 9.79 -5.30 -4.04
C PHE A 94 10.56 -6.13 -3.00
N HIS A 95 9.86 -6.60 -1.98
CA HIS A 95 10.35 -7.56 -1.01
C HIS A 95 9.43 -8.76 -1.00
N LEU A 96 9.99 -9.94 -0.78
CA LEU A 96 9.22 -11.17 -0.65
C LEU A 96 9.22 -11.62 0.81
N LEU A 97 8.09 -12.13 1.27
CA LEU A 97 7.96 -12.70 2.60
C LEU A 97 7.42 -14.13 2.50
N LEU A 98 8.00 -15.00 3.31
CA LEU A 98 7.48 -16.32 3.59
C LEU A 98 7.00 -16.36 5.04
N VAL A 99 5.71 -16.61 5.23
CA VAL A 99 5.12 -16.82 6.54
C VAL A 99 4.79 -18.29 6.70
N GLU A 100 5.45 -18.96 7.64
CA GLU A 100 5.18 -20.34 8.03
C GLU A 100 4.46 -20.35 9.38
N LYS A 101 3.24 -20.89 9.40
CA LYS A 101 2.43 -21.09 10.60
C LYS A 101 2.73 -22.48 11.15
N SER A 102 3.28 -22.53 12.36
CA SER A 102 3.38 -23.74 13.17
C SER A 102 2.33 -23.71 14.28
N MET A 103 1.99 -24.87 14.86
CA MET A 103 0.98 -24.97 15.93
C MET A 103 1.26 -24.08 17.15
N PHE A 104 2.53 -23.70 17.39
CA PHE A 104 2.95 -22.92 18.55
C PHE A 104 3.69 -21.61 18.21
N SER A 105 3.95 -21.31 16.94
CA SER A 105 4.68 -20.12 16.54
C SER A 105 4.45 -19.75 15.08
N LYS A 106 4.71 -18.48 14.74
CA LYS A 106 4.75 -18.01 13.35
C LYS A 106 6.20 -17.66 13.03
N LYS A 107 6.74 -18.24 11.97
CA LYS A 107 8.06 -17.91 11.46
C LYS A 107 7.89 -17.05 10.21
N VAL A 108 8.41 -15.84 10.25
CA VAL A 108 8.43 -14.96 9.08
C VAL A 108 9.87 -14.86 8.58
N ARG A 109 10.05 -15.11 7.29
CA ARG A 109 11.33 -14.93 6.58
C ARG A 109 11.16 -13.87 5.51
N THR A 110 12.18 -13.04 5.31
CA THR A 110 12.18 -11.97 4.33
C THR A 110 13.25 -12.23 3.28
N PHE A 111 12.98 -11.80 2.05
CA PHE A 111 13.89 -11.90 0.91
C PHE A 111 13.93 -10.53 0.21
N PRO A 112 15.08 -9.85 0.19
CA PRO A 112 16.38 -10.25 0.74
C PRO A 112 16.37 -10.44 2.27
N ALA A 113 17.22 -11.34 2.77
CA ALA A 113 17.31 -11.67 4.18
C ALA A 113 17.76 -10.46 5.01
N GLY A 114 17.17 -10.31 6.19
CA GLY A 114 17.50 -9.21 7.11
C GLY A 114 16.73 -7.91 6.84
N TRP A 115 15.84 -7.88 5.83
CA TRP A 115 14.88 -6.78 5.70
C TRP A 115 13.95 -6.77 6.92
N GLY A 116 13.98 -5.67 7.67
CA GLY A 116 13.14 -5.46 8.83
C GLY A 116 11.69 -5.28 8.39
N LEU A 117 10.78 -6.12 8.90
CA LEU A 117 9.36 -5.99 8.58
C LEU A 117 8.87 -4.59 8.96
N PRO A 118 8.23 -3.86 8.02
CA PRO A 118 7.57 -2.61 8.32
C PRO A 118 6.59 -2.80 9.49
N PRO A 119 6.45 -1.81 10.40
CA PRO A 119 5.54 -1.90 11.54
C PRO A 119 4.07 -2.09 11.13
N ALA A 120 3.75 -1.76 9.88
CA ALA A 120 2.47 -2.03 9.24
C ALA A 120 2.15 -3.52 9.11
N ILE A 121 3.17 -4.39 8.94
CA ILE A 121 3.01 -5.84 8.77
C ILE A 121 2.94 -6.49 10.16
N THR A 122 1.75 -6.47 10.73
CA THR A 122 1.47 -7.07 12.04
C THR A 122 1.04 -8.54 11.93
N GLY A 123 1.14 -9.30 13.02
CA GLY A 123 0.65 -10.67 13.06
C GLY A 123 -0.86 -10.82 12.77
N LYS A 124 -1.66 -9.78 13.04
CA LYS A 124 -3.09 -9.72 12.71
C LYS A 124 -3.31 -9.54 11.21
N LEU A 125 -2.54 -8.65 10.57
CA LEU A 125 -2.59 -8.46 9.11
C LEU A 125 -2.33 -9.77 8.37
N VAL A 126 -1.31 -10.51 8.84
CA VAL A 126 -0.98 -11.84 8.31
C VAL A 126 -2.14 -12.82 8.49
N GLU A 127 -2.81 -12.84 9.65
CA GLU A 127 -4.00 -13.69 9.85
C GLU A 127 -5.14 -13.33 8.92
N SER A 128 -5.38 -12.03 8.72
CA SER A 128 -6.38 -11.56 7.78
C SER A 128 -6.05 -11.98 6.35
N LEU A 129 -4.77 -11.90 5.93
CA LEU A 129 -4.34 -12.38 4.62
C LEU A 129 -4.56 -13.88 4.46
N TYR A 130 -4.29 -14.68 5.49
CA TYR A 130 -4.65 -16.10 5.49
C TYR A 130 -6.16 -16.28 5.26
N SER A 131 -7.00 -15.62 6.06
CA SER A 131 -8.46 -15.69 5.93
C SER A 131 -8.98 -15.23 4.55
N MET A 132 -8.37 -14.20 3.99
CA MET A 132 -8.68 -13.72 2.63
C MET A 132 -8.32 -14.76 1.58
N CYS A 133 -7.15 -15.38 1.70
CA CYS A 133 -6.74 -16.46 0.80
C CYS A 133 -7.58 -17.73 0.99
N ASP A 134 -8.19 -17.97 2.16
CA ASP A 134 -9.16 -19.05 2.37
C ASP A 134 -10.47 -18.82 1.60
N SER A 135 -10.83 -17.55 1.37
CA SER A 135 -12.10 -17.17 0.76
C SER A 135 -11.98 -16.86 -0.73
N ALA A 136 -10.76 -16.82 -1.28
CA ALA A 136 -10.50 -16.46 -2.67
C ALA A 136 -10.27 -17.72 -3.54
N ASP A 137 -10.70 -17.65 -4.80
CA ASP A 137 -10.50 -18.73 -5.78
C ASP A 137 -9.01 -18.99 -6.06
N ARG A 138 -8.19 -17.93 -6.06
CA ARG A 138 -6.73 -18.01 -6.20
C ARG A 138 -6.06 -17.11 -5.17
N ALA A 139 -4.92 -17.58 -4.65
CA ALA A 139 -4.07 -16.78 -3.77
C ALA A 139 -3.67 -15.44 -4.42
N THR A 140 -3.34 -15.46 -5.71
CA THR A 140 -2.89 -14.27 -6.48
C THR A 140 -3.92 -13.17 -6.65
N ASP A 141 -5.19 -13.44 -6.41
CA ASP A 141 -6.26 -12.44 -6.45
C ASP A 141 -6.31 -11.60 -5.16
N VAL A 142 -5.69 -12.08 -4.08
CA VAL A 142 -5.66 -11.40 -2.80
C VAL A 142 -4.60 -10.31 -2.81
N LYS A 143 -5.06 -9.07 -2.99
CA LYS A 143 -4.25 -7.84 -2.95
C LYS A 143 -4.68 -6.97 -1.79
N LEU A 144 -3.72 -6.33 -1.13
CA LEU A 144 -3.97 -5.46 0.01
C LEU A 144 -3.06 -4.24 -0.02
N GLU A 145 -3.62 -3.10 0.32
CA GLU A 145 -2.86 -1.86 0.48
C GLU A 145 -2.88 -1.41 1.94
N VAL A 146 -1.71 -1.07 2.48
CA VAL A 146 -1.51 -0.60 3.84
C VAL A 146 -0.56 0.60 3.84
N GLY A 147 -1.10 1.81 4.01
CA GLY A 147 -0.31 3.04 3.89
C GLY A 147 0.24 3.18 2.46
N GLU A 148 1.55 3.29 2.33
CA GLU A 148 2.24 3.29 1.03
C GLU A 148 2.61 1.88 0.53
N LEU A 149 2.40 0.85 1.35
CA LEU A 149 2.74 -0.53 1.01
C LEU A 149 1.59 -1.19 0.28
N ARG A 150 1.91 -1.88 -0.80
CA ARG A 150 1.02 -2.73 -1.58
C ARG A 150 1.54 -4.15 -1.49
N MET A 151 0.63 -5.07 -1.25
CA MET A 151 0.94 -6.47 -1.02
C MET A 151 0.04 -7.34 -1.89
N ALA A 152 0.59 -8.41 -2.41
CA ALA A 152 -0.20 -9.46 -3.02
C ALA A 152 0.24 -10.81 -2.47
N CYS A 153 -0.70 -11.71 -2.32
CA CYS A 153 -0.36 -13.10 -2.08
C CYS A 153 0.13 -13.74 -3.38
N LEU A 154 1.24 -14.46 -3.30
CA LEU A 154 1.83 -15.18 -4.43
C LEU A 154 1.32 -16.60 -4.46
N ALA A 155 1.35 -17.26 -3.30
CA ALA A 155 0.89 -18.63 -3.14
C ALA A 155 0.55 -18.90 -1.67
N ARG A 156 -0.28 -19.91 -1.46
CA ARG A 156 -0.62 -20.44 -0.14
C ARG A 156 -0.70 -21.96 -0.19
N ASP A 157 -0.14 -22.61 0.83
CA ASP A 157 -0.28 -24.06 1.02
C ASP A 157 -0.15 -24.44 2.50
N GLY A 158 -1.12 -25.19 3.06
CA GLY A 158 -0.94 -25.95 4.32
C GLY A 158 -0.44 -25.19 5.57
N GLY A 159 -0.52 -23.86 5.60
CA GLY A 159 0.08 -23.02 6.66
C GLY A 159 1.35 -22.26 6.25
N LYS A 160 1.71 -22.28 4.97
CA LYS A 160 2.67 -21.39 4.32
C LYS A 160 1.93 -20.33 3.52
N LEU A 161 2.45 -19.11 3.55
CA LEU A 161 1.94 -17.98 2.79
C LEU A 161 3.12 -17.20 2.24
N ALA A 162 3.16 -17.03 0.91
CA ALA A 162 4.15 -16.23 0.22
C ALA A 162 3.52 -14.90 -0.18
N LEU A 163 4.18 -13.80 0.14
CA LEU A 163 3.70 -12.44 -0.12
C LEU A 163 4.76 -11.66 -0.89
N ILE A 164 4.32 -10.86 -1.85
CA ILE A 164 5.09 -9.72 -2.34
C ILE A 164 4.66 -8.47 -1.59
N VAL A 165 5.61 -7.62 -1.24
CA VAL A 165 5.40 -6.32 -0.60
C VAL A 165 6.23 -5.29 -1.33
N THR A 166 5.59 -4.23 -1.78
CA THR A 166 6.24 -3.16 -2.54
C THR A 166 5.61 -1.82 -2.22
N GLU A 167 6.33 -0.74 -2.45
CA GLU A 167 5.78 0.61 -2.41
C GLU A 167 5.33 1.09 -3.80
N ASP A 168 5.64 0.32 -4.85
CA ASP A 168 5.19 0.54 -6.22
C ASP A 168 3.83 -0.13 -6.48
N ASP A 169 3.18 0.24 -7.59
CA ASP A 169 1.97 -0.44 -8.05
C ASP A 169 2.25 -1.92 -8.37
N LEU A 170 1.39 -2.83 -7.91
CA LEU A 170 1.52 -4.27 -8.16
C LEU A 170 1.42 -4.62 -9.65
N SER A 171 0.78 -3.77 -10.46
CA SER A 171 0.73 -3.90 -11.92
C SER A 171 2.09 -3.75 -12.60
N VAL A 172 3.13 -3.31 -11.89
CA VAL A 172 4.52 -3.32 -12.37
C VAL A 172 5.13 -4.72 -12.32
N TYR A 173 4.58 -5.62 -11.50
CA TYR A 173 5.11 -6.97 -11.27
C TYR A 173 4.14 -8.10 -11.67
N PRO A 174 3.41 -8.02 -12.80
CA PRO A 174 2.37 -9.01 -13.13
C PRO A 174 2.98 -10.39 -13.45
N ASP A 175 4.11 -10.38 -14.16
CA ASP A 175 4.83 -11.60 -14.53
C ASP A 175 5.43 -12.27 -13.31
N LEU A 176 6.07 -11.50 -12.42
CA LEU A 176 6.61 -12.02 -11.17
C LEU A 176 5.52 -12.63 -10.28
N ILE A 177 4.39 -11.93 -10.10
CA ILE A 177 3.29 -12.43 -9.27
C ILE A 177 2.76 -13.76 -9.83
N THR A 178 2.59 -13.82 -11.14
CA THR A 178 2.04 -15.00 -11.81
C THR A 178 3.04 -16.15 -11.86
N SER A 179 4.28 -15.90 -12.28
CA SER A 179 5.31 -16.93 -12.47
C SER A 179 5.73 -17.53 -11.14
N VAL A 180 6.05 -16.68 -10.16
CA VAL A 180 6.46 -17.14 -8.82
C VAL A 180 5.29 -17.83 -8.13
N GLY A 181 4.07 -17.32 -8.28
CA GLY A 181 2.88 -17.99 -7.74
C GLY A 181 2.70 -19.42 -8.29
N VAL A 182 2.79 -19.59 -9.60
CA VAL A 182 2.66 -20.91 -10.25
C VAL A 182 3.79 -21.86 -9.87
N GLU A 183 5.02 -21.37 -9.71
CA GLU A 183 6.15 -22.18 -9.29
C GLU A 183 6.04 -22.62 -7.83
N LEU A 184 5.59 -21.73 -6.94
CA LEU A 184 5.38 -22.04 -5.54
C LEU A 184 4.25 -23.06 -5.32
N GLU A 185 3.19 -23.00 -6.12
CA GLU A 185 2.10 -24.00 -6.06
C GLU A 185 2.56 -25.41 -6.47
N LYS A 186 3.65 -25.53 -7.24
CA LYS A 186 4.16 -26.81 -7.75
C LYS A 186 5.36 -27.35 -6.98
N SER A 187 5.89 -26.59 -6.03
CA SER A 187 7.17 -26.88 -5.37
C SER A 187 7.01 -26.93 -3.85
N GLU A 188 7.84 -27.74 -3.20
CA GLU A 188 7.97 -27.73 -1.74
C GLU A 188 9.08 -26.76 -1.26
N GLU A 189 9.96 -26.33 -2.18
CA GLU A 189 11.18 -25.53 -1.93
C GLU A 189 10.91 -24.01 -2.01
N TRP A 190 9.91 -23.54 -1.27
CA TRP A 190 9.44 -22.15 -1.35
C TRP A 190 10.53 -21.12 -1.04
N GLU A 191 11.41 -21.44 -0.08
CA GLU A 191 12.48 -20.55 0.35
C GLU A 191 13.52 -20.32 -0.76
N GLU A 192 13.87 -21.34 -1.53
CA GLU A 192 14.83 -21.19 -2.63
C GLU A 192 14.22 -20.41 -3.78
N LEU A 193 12.96 -20.71 -4.15
CA LEU A 193 12.23 -19.98 -5.19
C LEU A 193 12.13 -18.48 -4.88
N LEU A 194 11.75 -18.13 -3.65
CA LEU A 194 11.66 -16.73 -3.23
C LEU A 194 13.04 -16.05 -3.19
N ARG A 195 14.10 -16.79 -2.83
CA ARG A 195 15.47 -16.28 -2.85
C ARG A 195 15.94 -15.97 -4.27
N VAL A 196 15.70 -16.87 -5.22
CA VAL A 196 16.04 -16.67 -6.64
C VAL A 196 15.24 -15.49 -7.22
N ALA A 197 13.94 -15.44 -6.95
CA ALA A 197 13.07 -14.36 -7.41
C ALA A 197 13.48 -12.99 -6.87
N ALA A 198 13.90 -12.90 -5.60
CA ALA A 198 14.42 -11.67 -5.02
C ALA A 198 15.80 -11.28 -5.57
N SER A 199 16.64 -12.26 -5.94
CA SER A 199 17.99 -12.01 -6.48
C SER A 199 17.96 -11.42 -7.89
N GLY A 200 16.90 -11.66 -8.66
CA GLY A 200 16.67 -11.07 -9.98
C GLY A 200 16.51 -9.54 -9.99
N GLN A 201 16.41 -8.88 -8.83
CA GLN A 201 16.31 -7.42 -8.72
C GLN A 201 17.63 -6.67 -8.92
N SER A 202 18.78 -7.36 -8.93
CA SER A 202 20.12 -6.75 -8.98
C SER A 202 20.67 -6.54 -10.40
N GLY A 203 19.81 -6.60 -11.43
CA GLY A 203 20.15 -6.42 -12.85
C GLY A 203 19.90 -5.01 -13.37
#